data_AF-A0A1I5PDL5-F1
#
_entry.id   AF-A0A1I5PDL5-F1
#
_cell.length_a   1.000
_cell.length_b   1.000
_cell.length_c   1.000
_cell.angle_alpha   90.00
_cell.angle_beta   90.00
_cell.angle_gamma   90.00
#
_symmetry.space_group_name_H-M   'P 1'
#
loop_
_entity.id
_entity.type
_entity.pdbx_description
1 polymer ?
#
loop_
_entity_poly.entity_id
_entity_poly.type
_entity_poly.pdbx_seq_one_letter_code
_entity_poly.pdbx_strand_id
1 'polypeptide(L)'
;MVSDVNGFRQEGFAPFDKHVYKGRRMSVSRAYLRPVMKRQNLTVKTRAFVKSIDFNGTKADSITYKRNGKTHQVSAGEVILAGGAINTPQLLQLSGVGDAGHLRSVGVEPVVDLPGVGENLQDHLEAYIQYSCPRPVSEQPNLKKTRMPWIGLQWLFGRKGPAATNHFEGGGFVRSNEDVPYPNLMYHFLPVAVRYDGQQAETEHGFQVHVGPMFSDARGSLKIRSNDPKEHPSKLPFHRSGPPRMVGSRTCDTRHYGSAVDRSL
;
A
#
# COMPACT_ATOMS: atom_id res chain seq x y z
N MET A 1 3.27 26.05 -12.09
CA MET A 1 3.22 25.42 -10.76
C MET A 1 1.93 25.81 -10.07
N VAL A 2 1.35 24.91 -9.27
CA VAL A 2 0.20 25.21 -8.40
C VAL A 2 0.67 25.46 -6.97
N SER A 3 -0.15 26.16 -6.18
CA SER A 3 0.17 26.45 -4.77
C SER A 3 0.02 25.23 -3.88
N ASP A 4 -0.93 24.35 -4.18
CA ASP A 4 -1.20 23.10 -3.46
C ASP A 4 -1.89 22.11 -4.42
N VAL A 5 -1.30 20.92 -4.58
CA VAL A 5 -1.86 19.84 -5.41
C VAL A 5 -3.07 19.17 -4.78
N ASN A 6 -3.30 19.36 -3.48
CA ASN A 6 -4.49 18.90 -2.76
C ASN A 6 -5.56 20.00 -2.63
N GLY A 7 -5.29 21.19 -3.17
CA GLY A 7 -6.20 22.34 -3.12
C GLY A 7 -7.33 22.25 -4.14
N PHE A 8 -8.11 23.34 -4.26
CA PHE A 8 -9.27 23.43 -5.16
C PHE A 8 -8.96 23.02 -6.62
N ARG A 9 -7.78 23.39 -7.13
CA ARG A 9 -7.33 23.00 -8.47
C ARG A 9 -6.08 22.13 -8.38
N GLN A 10 -6.27 20.83 -8.58
CA GLN A 10 -5.22 19.81 -8.50
C GLN A 10 -4.26 19.81 -9.71
N GLU A 11 -4.73 20.20 -10.90
CA GLU A 11 -3.93 20.13 -12.12
C GLU A 11 -2.70 21.05 -12.09
N GLY A 12 -1.52 20.45 -12.17
CA GLY A 12 -0.22 21.13 -12.17
C GLY A 12 0.80 20.45 -11.27
N PHE A 13 1.95 21.11 -11.10
CA PHE A 13 3.08 20.61 -10.30
C PHE A 13 3.33 21.47 -9.07
N ALA A 14 3.71 20.83 -7.96
CA ALA A 14 4.11 21.46 -6.71
C ALA A 14 5.01 20.53 -5.86
N PRO A 15 5.68 21.04 -4.82
CA PRO A 15 6.24 20.21 -3.76
C PRO A 15 5.14 19.35 -3.13
N PHE A 16 5.47 18.11 -2.76
CA PHE A 16 4.52 17.23 -2.10
C PHE A 16 4.62 17.33 -0.59
N ASP A 17 3.46 17.36 0.06
CA ASP A 17 3.37 17.20 1.49
C ASP A 17 3.84 15.82 1.91
N LYS A 18 4.50 15.77 3.07
CA LYS A 18 5.11 14.56 3.60
C LYS A 18 4.63 14.34 5.03
N HIS A 19 4.30 13.10 5.36
CA HIS A 19 4.00 12.69 6.73
C HIS A 19 5.27 12.60 7.58
N VAL A 20 5.91 13.74 7.82
CA VAL A 20 7.13 13.91 8.62
C VAL A 20 6.92 15.05 9.61
N TYR A 21 7.28 14.80 10.87
CA TYR A 21 7.26 15.82 11.92
C TYR A 21 8.58 15.79 12.67
N LYS A 22 9.27 16.94 12.76
CA LYS A 22 10.60 17.09 13.38
C LYS A 22 11.59 16.01 12.90
N GLY A 23 11.66 15.82 11.58
CA GLY A 23 12.57 14.86 10.93
C GLY A 23 12.25 13.39 11.18
N ARG A 24 11.05 13.04 11.66
CA ARG A 24 10.62 11.65 11.91
C ARG A 24 9.32 11.37 11.17
N ARG A 25 9.18 10.17 10.62
CA ARG A 25 7.91 9.68 10.07
C ARG A 25 6.78 9.84 11.09
N MET A 26 5.71 10.49 10.68
CA MET A 26 4.48 10.63 11.47
C MET A 26 3.44 9.65 10.95
N SER A 27 3.42 8.44 11.53
CA SER A 27 2.40 7.43 11.19
C SER A 27 1.09 7.68 11.95
N VAL A 28 -0.01 7.09 11.46
CA VAL A 28 -1.33 7.12 12.13
C VAL A 28 -1.24 6.66 13.59
N SER A 29 -0.45 5.61 13.88
CA SER A 29 -0.22 5.14 15.25
C SER A 29 0.46 6.21 16.12
N ARG A 30 1.42 6.98 15.60
CA ARG A 30 2.08 8.04 16.37
C ARG A 30 1.19 9.25 16.57
N ALA A 31 0.41 9.62 15.56
CA ALA A 31 -0.45 10.79 15.59
C ALA A 31 -1.70 10.56 16.46
N TYR A 32 -2.37 9.41 16.32
CA TYR A 32 -3.70 9.19 16.90
C TYR A 32 -3.72 8.17 18.03
N LEU A 33 -2.99 7.05 17.90
CA LEU A 33 -3.06 5.96 18.89
C LEU A 33 -2.19 6.23 20.12
N ARG A 34 -0.87 6.42 19.92
CA ARG A 34 0.12 6.56 21.01
C ARG A 34 -0.24 7.62 22.05
N PRO A 35 -0.76 8.81 21.70
CA PRO A 35 -1.12 9.82 22.70
C PRO A 35 -2.22 9.37 23.66
N VAL A 36 -3.11 8.45 23.24
CA VAL A 36 -4.29 8.05 24.00
C VAL A 36 -4.21 6.64 24.58
N MET A 37 -3.11 5.92 24.36
CA MET A 37 -2.92 4.54 24.82
C MET A 37 -3.01 4.33 26.35
N LYS A 38 -2.94 5.41 27.15
CA LYS A 38 -3.06 5.35 28.61
C LYS A 38 -4.51 5.40 29.13
N ARG A 39 -5.49 5.63 28.26
CA ARG A 39 -6.90 5.70 28.67
C ARG A 39 -7.38 4.34 29.15
N GLN A 40 -8.09 4.31 30.28
CA GLN A 40 -8.56 3.06 30.90
C GLN A 40 -9.57 2.29 30.03
N ASN A 41 -10.29 2.98 29.15
CA ASN A 41 -11.26 2.40 28.22
C ASN A 41 -10.64 1.93 26.90
N LEU A 42 -9.31 1.94 26.74
CA LEU A 42 -8.62 1.49 25.53
C LEU A 42 -7.61 0.40 25.86
N THR A 43 -7.82 -0.79 25.29
CA THR A 43 -6.84 -1.89 25.37
C THR A 43 -6.21 -2.12 24.00
N VAL A 44 -4.88 -2.02 23.92
CA VAL A 44 -4.12 -2.29 22.69
C VAL A 44 -3.34 -3.59 22.85
N LYS A 45 -3.64 -4.59 22.01
CA LYS A 45 -2.91 -5.87 21.97
C LYS A 45 -2.07 -5.95 20.70
N THR A 46 -0.76 -5.92 20.83
CA THR A 46 0.18 -6.15 19.73
C THR A 46 0.55 -7.62 19.60
N ARG A 47 1.03 -8.02 18.42
CA ARG A 47 1.36 -9.43 18.09
C ARG A 47 0.18 -10.38 18.31
N ALA A 48 -1.04 -9.87 18.09
CA ALA A 48 -2.29 -10.60 18.19
C ALA A 48 -2.79 -10.87 16.77
N PHE A 49 -2.64 -12.10 16.30
CA PHE A 49 -3.05 -12.51 14.96
C PHE A 49 -4.48 -13.03 15.00
N VAL A 50 -5.43 -12.24 14.49
CA VAL A 50 -6.85 -12.62 14.44
C VAL A 50 -7.03 -13.74 13.40
N LYS A 51 -7.74 -14.80 13.79
CA LYS A 51 -7.96 -16.00 12.98
C LYS A 51 -9.37 -16.07 12.40
N SER A 52 -10.36 -15.74 13.23
CA SER A 52 -11.78 -15.81 12.87
C SER A 52 -12.58 -14.78 13.64
N ILE A 53 -13.73 -14.45 13.06
CA ILE A 53 -14.86 -13.81 13.71
C ILE A 53 -15.87 -14.94 13.96
N ASP A 54 -16.36 -15.01 15.19
CA ASP A 54 -17.31 -16.04 15.59
C ASP A 54 -18.71 -15.41 15.61
N PHE A 55 -19.70 -16.12 15.04
CA PHE A 55 -21.04 -15.60 14.80
C PHE A 55 -22.11 -16.36 15.59
N ASN A 56 -23.14 -15.64 16.01
CA ASN A 56 -24.42 -16.18 16.46
C ASN A 56 -25.48 -15.82 15.41
N GLY A 57 -25.82 -16.79 14.55
CA GLY A 57 -26.55 -16.51 13.31
C GLY A 57 -25.69 -15.65 12.39
N THR A 58 -26.16 -14.44 12.06
CA THR A 58 -25.42 -13.45 11.26
C THR A 58 -24.80 -12.32 12.09
N LYS A 59 -24.95 -12.36 13.42
CA LYS A 59 -24.38 -11.36 14.34
C LYS A 59 -22.98 -11.79 14.78
N ALA A 60 -21.98 -10.94 14.57
CA ALA A 60 -20.64 -11.14 15.14
C ALA A 60 -20.72 -11.07 16.67
N ASP A 61 -20.26 -12.12 17.35
CA ASP A 61 -20.34 -12.27 18.82
C ASP A 61 -18.95 -12.14 19.46
N SER A 62 -17.93 -12.75 18.86
CA SER A 62 -16.56 -12.68 19.34
C SER A 62 -15.53 -12.69 18.22
N ILE A 63 -14.28 -12.41 18.58
CA ILE A 63 -13.12 -12.67 17.74
C ILE A 63 -12.19 -13.65 18.42
N THR A 64 -11.60 -14.54 17.63
CA THR A 64 -10.56 -15.46 18.08
C THR A 64 -9.20 -15.04 17.51
N TYR A 65 -8.20 -14.87 18.37
CA TYR A 65 -6.85 -14.49 17.96
C TYR A 65 -5.76 -15.30 18.66
N LYS A 66 -4.60 -15.45 18.01
CA LYS A 66 -3.41 -16.08 18.58
C LYS A 66 -2.39 -15.03 19.01
N ARG A 67 -1.84 -15.15 20.23
CA ARG A 67 -0.78 -14.29 20.76
C ARG A 67 0.15 -15.10 21.65
N ASN A 68 1.46 -14.97 21.44
CA ASN A 68 2.48 -15.69 22.21
C ASN A 68 2.21 -17.21 22.32
N GLY A 69 1.81 -17.84 21.21
CA GLY A 69 1.50 -19.26 21.17
C GLY A 69 0.10 -19.66 21.68
N LYS A 70 -0.59 -18.80 22.41
CA LYS A 70 -1.91 -19.08 23.01
C LYS A 70 -3.05 -18.52 22.17
N THR A 71 -4.16 -19.25 22.14
CA THR A 71 -5.43 -18.80 21.56
C THR A 71 -6.22 -18.04 22.61
N HIS A 72 -6.81 -16.93 22.20
CA HIS A 72 -7.65 -16.07 23.02
C HIS A 72 -8.94 -15.78 22.25
N GLN A 73 -10.05 -15.69 22.98
CA GLN A 73 -11.34 -15.27 22.46
C GLN A 73 -11.78 -14.01 23.22
N VAL A 74 -12.37 -13.06 22.51
CA VAL A 74 -12.90 -11.82 23.09
C VAL A 74 -14.27 -11.55 22.51
N SER A 75 -15.29 -11.57 23.37
CA SER A 75 -16.64 -11.16 23.00
C SER A 75 -16.71 -9.65 22.77
N ALA A 76 -17.53 -9.22 21.81
CA ALA A 76 -17.70 -7.83 21.47
C ALA A 76 -19.14 -7.54 21.03
N GLY A 77 -19.66 -6.36 21.37
CA GLY A 77 -20.96 -5.91 20.85
C GLY A 77 -20.91 -5.53 19.37
N GLU A 78 -19.74 -5.05 18.91
CA GLU A 78 -19.46 -4.68 17.53
C GLU A 78 -18.01 -5.06 17.17
N VAL A 79 -17.80 -5.49 15.92
CA VAL A 79 -16.47 -5.83 15.39
C VAL A 79 -16.20 -4.99 14.15
N ILE A 80 -15.17 -4.15 14.21
CA ILE A 80 -14.73 -3.30 13.09
C ILE A 80 -13.43 -3.87 12.52
N LEU A 81 -13.45 -4.20 11.23
CA LEU A 81 -12.26 -4.70 10.53
C LEU A 81 -11.46 -3.55 9.90
N ALA A 82 -10.20 -3.45 10.30
CA ALA A 82 -9.25 -2.47 9.77
C ALA A 82 -7.95 -3.17 9.31
N GLY A 83 -8.07 -4.35 8.69
CA GLY A 83 -6.94 -5.18 8.23
C GLY A 83 -6.34 -4.74 6.88
N GLY A 84 -6.88 -3.68 6.26
CA GLY A 84 -6.52 -3.24 4.91
C GLY A 84 -7.18 -4.07 3.80
N ALA A 85 -6.92 -3.69 2.55
CA ALA A 85 -7.54 -4.28 1.35
C ALA A 85 -7.21 -5.76 1.11
N ILE A 86 -6.20 -6.30 1.80
CA ILE A 86 -5.75 -7.69 1.67
C ILE A 86 -6.28 -8.55 2.82
N ASN A 87 -5.99 -8.19 4.07
CA ASN A 87 -6.32 -9.05 5.21
C ASN A 87 -7.80 -9.00 5.60
N THR A 88 -8.48 -7.87 5.35
CA THR A 88 -9.92 -7.74 5.66
C THR A 88 -10.78 -8.74 4.88
N PRO A 89 -10.73 -8.79 3.53
CA PRO A 89 -11.51 -9.77 2.79
C PRO A 89 -11.07 -11.21 3.07
N GLN A 90 -9.78 -11.46 3.34
CA GLN A 90 -9.31 -12.78 3.77
C GLN A 90 -9.98 -13.20 5.09
N LEU A 91 -9.96 -12.35 6.12
CA LEU A 91 -10.54 -12.66 7.42
C LEU A 91 -12.06 -12.87 7.32
N LEU A 92 -12.75 -12.06 6.52
CA LEU A 92 -14.18 -12.26 6.26
C LEU A 92 -14.45 -13.63 5.63
N GLN A 93 -13.71 -13.99 4.57
CA GLN A 93 -13.84 -15.29 3.92
C GLN A 93 -13.56 -16.44 4.89
N LEU A 94 -12.46 -16.39 5.65
CA LEU A 94 -12.12 -17.40 6.67
C LEU A 94 -13.17 -17.53 7.78
N SER A 95 -13.96 -16.47 8.00
CA SER A 95 -15.03 -16.44 9.00
C SER A 95 -16.41 -16.75 8.39
N GLY A 96 -16.46 -17.24 7.15
CA GLY A 96 -17.70 -17.65 6.50
C GLY A 96 -18.47 -16.53 5.78
N VAL A 97 -17.88 -15.36 5.57
CA VAL A 97 -18.51 -14.25 4.83
C VAL A 97 -17.84 -14.07 3.48
N GLY A 98 -18.52 -14.48 2.40
CA GLY A 98 -17.98 -14.47 1.04
C GLY A 98 -18.81 -15.28 0.07
N ASP A 99 -18.25 -15.60 -1.10
CA ASP A 99 -18.90 -16.47 -2.09
C ASP A 99 -19.12 -17.89 -1.53
N ALA A 100 -20.37 -18.27 -1.30
CA ALA A 100 -20.68 -19.50 -0.58
C ALA A 100 -20.20 -20.78 -1.31
N GLY A 101 -20.13 -20.77 -2.65
CA GLY A 101 -19.61 -21.88 -3.43
C GLY A 101 -18.10 -22.07 -3.20
N HIS A 102 -17.33 -21.00 -3.34
CA HIS A 102 -15.89 -20.97 -3.11
C HIS A 102 -15.55 -21.32 -1.67
N LEU A 103 -16.24 -20.74 -0.68
CA LEU A 103 -15.98 -21.01 0.73
C LEU A 103 -16.11 -22.51 1.06
N ARG A 104 -17.18 -23.16 0.59
CA ARG A 104 -17.37 -24.61 0.78
C ARG A 104 -16.27 -25.42 0.11
N SER A 105 -15.82 -25.00 -1.08
CA SER A 105 -14.75 -25.69 -1.83
C SER A 105 -13.40 -25.71 -1.11
N VAL A 106 -13.15 -24.75 -0.21
CA VAL A 106 -11.92 -24.66 0.60
C VAL A 106 -12.13 -25.06 2.07
N GLY A 107 -13.28 -25.67 2.38
CA GLY A 107 -13.58 -26.20 3.71
C GLY A 107 -13.95 -25.15 4.76
N VAL A 108 -14.60 -24.06 4.34
CA VAL A 108 -15.18 -23.03 5.23
C VAL A 108 -16.70 -23.04 5.10
N GLU A 109 -17.41 -23.12 6.23
CA GLU A 109 -18.88 -23.06 6.25
C GLU A 109 -19.37 -21.61 6.03
N PRO A 110 -20.22 -21.35 5.02
CA PRO A 110 -20.75 -20.01 4.79
C PRO A 110 -21.74 -19.57 5.88
N VAL A 111 -21.47 -18.43 6.50
CA VAL A 111 -22.37 -17.71 7.41
C VAL A 111 -23.25 -16.73 6.62
N VAL A 112 -22.64 -15.99 5.68
CA VAL A 112 -23.33 -15.05 4.79
C VAL A 112 -22.78 -15.21 3.38
N ASP A 113 -23.66 -15.50 2.42
CA ASP A 113 -23.30 -15.50 1.00
C ASP A 113 -23.21 -14.06 0.49
N LEU A 114 -21.98 -13.57 0.37
CA LEU A 114 -21.67 -12.23 -0.10
C LEU A 114 -20.53 -12.30 -1.12
N PRO A 115 -20.83 -12.62 -2.39
CA PRO A 115 -19.80 -12.95 -3.40
C PRO A 115 -18.86 -11.80 -3.72
N GLY A 116 -19.25 -10.55 -3.43
CA GLY A 116 -18.40 -9.37 -3.58
C GLY A 116 -17.21 -9.30 -2.62
N VAL A 117 -17.17 -10.11 -1.55
CA VAL A 117 -16.01 -10.14 -0.65
C VAL A 117 -14.79 -10.69 -1.37
N GLY A 118 -13.73 -9.87 -1.41
CA GLY A 118 -12.49 -10.17 -2.13
C GLY A 118 -12.52 -9.75 -3.60
N GLU A 119 -13.63 -9.27 -4.13
CA GLU A 119 -13.71 -8.75 -5.50
C GLU A 119 -13.31 -7.27 -5.58
N ASN A 120 -13.19 -6.76 -6.82
CA ASN A 120 -12.97 -5.34 -7.10
C ASN A 120 -11.68 -4.77 -6.48
N LEU A 121 -10.65 -5.62 -6.33
CA LEU A 121 -9.32 -5.17 -5.91
C LEU A 121 -8.77 -4.21 -6.95
N GLN A 122 -8.25 -3.08 -6.49
CA GLN A 122 -7.69 -2.02 -7.32
C GLN A 122 -6.36 -1.59 -6.74
N ASP A 123 -5.43 -1.26 -7.61
CA ASP A 123 -4.13 -0.70 -7.27
C ASP A 123 -3.69 0.27 -8.38
N HIS A 124 -2.74 1.14 -8.06
CA HIS A 124 -2.16 2.07 -9.02
C HIS A 124 -0.88 1.45 -9.61
N LEU A 125 -0.88 1.20 -10.91
CA LEU A 125 0.30 0.68 -11.61
C LEU A 125 1.18 1.85 -12.08
N GLU A 126 2.38 1.97 -11.51
CA GLU A 126 3.31 3.05 -11.84
C GLU A 126 4.42 2.59 -12.79
N ALA A 127 4.77 3.46 -13.73
CA ALA A 127 5.94 3.33 -14.59
C ALA A 127 7.10 4.16 -14.03
N TYR A 128 8.30 3.58 -14.01
CA TYR A 128 9.51 4.19 -13.47
C TYR A 128 10.42 4.65 -14.62
N ILE A 129 10.61 5.96 -14.77
CA ILE A 129 11.50 6.52 -15.78
C ILE A 129 12.73 7.10 -15.08
N GLN A 130 13.92 6.64 -15.47
CA GLN A 130 15.17 6.98 -14.81
C GLN A 130 16.12 7.68 -15.77
N TYR A 131 16.84 8.67 -15.27
CA TYR A 131 17.85 9.40 -16.04
C TYR A 131 19.12 9.58 -15.22
N SER A 132 20.27 9.43 -15.89
CA SER A 132 21.54 9.94 -15.36
C SER A 132 21.54 11.47 -15.42
N CYS A 133 22.19 12.09 -14.43
CA CYS A 133 22.33 13.53 -14.34
C CYS A 133 23.82 13.87 -14.48
N PRO A 134 24.24 14.64 -15.50
CA PRO A 134 25.65 14.99 -15.68
C PRO A 134 26.15 16.01 -14.64
N ARG A 135 25.24 16.65 -13.89
CA ARG A 135 25.57 17.64 -12.87
C ARG A 135 25.44 17.05 -11.47
N PRO A 136 26.28 17.46 -10.50
CA PRO A 136 26.27 16.93 -9.15
C PRO A 136 25.18 17.54 -8.28
N VAL A 137 23.93 17.50 -8.74
CA VAL A 137 22.77 18.17 -8.12
C VAL A 137 21.75 17.19 -7.53
N SER A 138 21.98 15.88 -7.69
CA SER A 138 21.07 14.85 -7.19
C SER A 138 21.49 14.31 -5.82
N GLU A 139 20.56 13.66 -5.13
CA GLU A 139 20.74 13.03 -3.82
C GLU A 139 21.39 11.63 -3.91
N GLN A 140 21.70 11.15 -5.13
CA GLN A 140 22.28 9.84 -5.41
C GLN A 140 23.50 9.49 -4.53
N PRO A 141 24.44 10.41 -4.26
CA PRO A 141 25.60 10.10 -3.42
C PRO A 141 25.24 9.70 -1.98
N ASN A 142 24.06 10.09 -1.48
CA ASN A 142 23.60 9.74 -0.13
C ASN A 142 23.19 8.26 0.00
N LEU A 143 23.10 7.53 -1.13
CA LEU A 143 22.94 6.08 -1.14
C LEU A 143 24.24 5.32 -0.85
N LYS A 144 25.41 5.98 -0.97
CA LYS A 144 26.71 5.35 -0.71
C LYS A 144 26.82 4.96 0.77
N LYS A 145 27.08 3.67 1.04
CA LYS A 145 27.23 3.12 2.41
C LYS A 145 28.25 3.90 3.26
N THR A 146 29.28 4.45 2.64
CA THR A 146 30.31 5.27 3.32
C THR A 146 29.76 6.57 3.90
N ARG A 147 28.66 7.12 3.36
CA ARG A 147 28.00 8.34 3.89
C ARG A 147 26.96 8.04 4.96
N MET A 148 26.48 6.80 5.06
CA MET A 148 25.40 6.42 5.99
C MET A 148 25.73 6.72 7.46
N PRO A 149 26.96 6.50 7.97
CA PRO A 149 27.29 6.88 9.35
C PRO A 149 27.09 8.38 9.60
N TRP A 150 27.56 9.23 8.70
CA TRP A 150 27.41 10.68 8.82
C TRP A 150 25.96 11.14 8.70
N ILE A 151 25.21 10.61 7.75
CA ILE A 151 23.76 10.85 7.61
C ILE A 151 23.03 10.43 8.90
N GLY A 152 23.41 9.28 9.46
CA GLY A 152 22.90 8.79 10.73
C GLY A 152 23.17 9.75 11.89
N LEU A 153 24.38 10.30 11.98
CA LEU A 153 24.76 11.31 12.99
C LEU A 153 23.94 12.59 12.85
N GLN A 154 23.79 13.11 11.62
CA GLN A 154 22.97 14.29 11.33
C GLN A 154 21.51 14.10 11.80
N TRP A 155 20.95 12.91 11.56
CA TRP A 155 19.58 12.61 11.96
C TRP A 155 19.45 12.35 13.47
N LEU A 156 20.41 11.66 14.07
CA LEU A 156 20.39 11.29 15.48
C LEU A 156 20.44 12.53 16.38
N PHE A 157 21.38 13.42 16.10
CA PHE A 157 21.65 14.62 16.90
C PHE A 157 20.85 15.84 16.44
N GLY A 158 20.61 15.97 15.13
CA GLY A 158 19.99 17.16 14.56
C GLY A 158 18.57 16.97 14.02
N ARG A 159 18.10 15.73 13.80
CA ARG A 159 16.86 15.41 13.07
C ARG A 159 16.81 16.06 11.68
N LYS A 160 17.98 16.17 11.05
CA LYS A 160 18.21 16.84 9.77
C LYS A 160 18.89 15.89 8.80
N GLY A 161 19.07 16.38 7.57
CA GLY A 161 19.81 15.68 6.53
C GLY A 161 18.96 14.68 5.73
N PRO A 162 19.60 13.91 4.84
CA PRO A 162 18.92 13.04 3.88
C PRO A 162 17.97 12.02 4.51
N ALA A 163 18.29 11.50 5.70
CA ALA A 163 17.44 10.55 6.42
C ALA A 163 16.16 11.17 7.05
N ALA A 164 15.98 12.49 6.95
CA ALA A 164 14.79 13.18 7.49
C ALA A 164 13.66 13.35 6.46
N THR A 165 13.84 12.92 5.21
CA THR A 165 12.84 12.98 4.12
C THR A 165 12.56 11.59 3.55
N ASN A 166 11.49 11.44 2.77
CA ASN A 166 11.19 10.24 1.99
C ASN A 166 11.71 10.31 0.54
N HIS A 167 12.34 11.44 0.16
CA HIS A 167 12.85 11.74 -1.18
C HIS A 167 11.80 11.85 -2.30
N PHE A 168 10.50 11.83 -1.98
CA PHE A 168 9.43 12.25 -2.88
C PHE A 168 9.26 13.76 -2.72
N GLU A 169 10.11 14.52 -3.40
CA GLU A 169 10.28 15.95 -3.13
C GLU A 169 9.27 16.84 -3.84
N GLY A 170 8.72 16.36 -4.95
CA GLY A 170 7.70 17.08 -5.70
C GLY A 170 7.05 16.18 -6.72
N GLY A 171 6.04 16.71 -7.37
CA GLY A 171 5.29 15.97 -8.35
C GLY A 171 4.15 16.81 -8.90
N GLY A 172 3.21 16.14 -9.55
CA GLY A 172 2.06 16.83 -10.09
C GLY A 172 0.99 15.90 -10.61
N PHE A 173 -0.16 16.49 -10.84
CA PHE A 173 -1.28 15.82 -11.46
C PHE A 173 -1.59 16.50 -12.79
N VAL A 174 -1.72 15.71 -13.85
CA VAL A 174 -2.08 16.24 -15.16
C VAL A 174 -3.10 15.35 -15.83
N ARG A 175 -3.82 15.92 -16.80
CA ARG A 175 -4.68 15.16 -17.69
C ARG A 175 -3.85 14.47 -18.76
N SER A 176 -4.18 13.23 -19.08
CA SER A 176 -3.53 12.49 -20.17
C SER A 176 -3.93 13.01 -21.56
N ASN A 177 -5.10 13.64 -21.67
CA ASN A 177 -5.65 14.23 -22.90
C ASN A 177 -6.75 15.26 -22.54
N GLU A 178 -7.32 15.92 -23.55
CA GLU A 178 -8.38 16.92 -23.35
C GLU A 178 -9.75 16.31 -23.04
N ASP A 179 -9.94 15.02 -23.34
CA ASP A 179 -11.22 14.31 -23.18
C ASP A 179 -11.52 13.92 -21.72
N VAL A 180 -10.48 13.78 -20.88
CA VAL A 180 -10.67 13.43 -19.47
C VAL A 180 -11.05 14.67 -18.64
N PRO A 181 -12.12 14.61 -17.82
CA PRO A 181 -12.61 15.77 -17.08
C PRO A 181 -11.76 16.13 -15.85
N TYR A 182 -10.81 15.26 -15.45
CA TYR A 182 -9.97 15.47 -14.27
C TYR A 182 -8.54 14.91 -14.48
N PRO A 183 -7.54 15.41 -13.73
CA PRO A 183 -6.17 14.91 -13.77
C PRO A 183 -6.11 13.42 -13.40
N ASN A 184 -5.85 12.59 -14.39
CA ASN A 184 -5.83 11.14 -14.26
C ASN A 184 -4.42 10.55 -14.23
N LEU A 185 -3.37 11.38 -14.36
CA LEU A 185 -1.98 10.98 -14.21
C LEU A 185 -1.34 11.67 -13.02
N MET A 186 -0.56 10.91 -12.27
CA MET A 186 0.27 11.39 -11.17
C MET A 186 1.73 11.20 -11.50
N TYR A 187 2.49 12.27 -11.30
CA TYR A 187 3.94 12.32 -11.45
C TYR A 187 4.56 12.46 -10.07
N HIS A 188 5.52 11.60 -9.77
CA HIS A 188 6.36 11.69 -8.59
C HIS A 188 7.81 11.91 -9.01
N PHE A 189 8.44 12.97 -8.50
CA PHE A 189 9.85 13.24 -8.74
C PHE A 189 10.68 12.81 -7.54
N LEU A 190 11.71 12.01 -7.80
CA LEU A 190 12.71 11.63 -6.82
C LEU A 190 14.09 12.05 -7.33
N PRO A 191 14.90 12.78 -6.53
CA PRO A 191 16.24 13.20 -6.90
C PRO A 191 17.28 12.06 -6.75
N VAL A 192 16.85 10.80 -6.91
CA VAL A 192 17.67 9.59 -6.88
C VAL A 192 17.19 8.62 -7.97
N ALA A 193 18.11 7.85 -8.54
CA ALA A 193 17.80 6.74 -9.44
C ALA A 193 18.05 5.41 -8.71
N VAL A 194 16.98 4.67 -8.43
CA VAL A 194 17.00 3.40 -7.71
C VAL A 194 16.36 2.34 -8.60
N ARG A 195 17.08 1.26 -8.88
CA ARG A 195 16.58 0.14 -9.68
C ARG A 195 15.35 -0.49 -9.02
N TYR A 196 14.56 -1.21 -9.81
CA TYR A 196 13.32 -1.85 -9.35
C TYR A 196 13.56 -2.88 -8.21
N ASP A 197 14.76 -3.45 -8.13
CA ASP A 197 15.20 -4.35 -7.04
C ASP A 197 15.62 -3.60 -5.76
N GLY A 198 15.44 -2.28 -5.71
CA GLY A 198 15.82 -1.44 -4.58
C GLY A 198 17.31 -1.10 -4.53
N GLN A 199 18.12 -1.56 -5.50
CA GLN A 199 19.54 -1.24 -5.55
C GLN A 199 19.80 0.12 -6.19
N GLN A 200 20.95 0.71 -5.83
CA GLN A 200 21.43 1.94 -6.45
C GLN A 200 21.67 1.70 -7.96
N ALA A 201 21.16 2.57 -8.82
CA ALA A 201 21.53 2.56 -10.23
C ALA A 201 23.03 2.87 -10.40
N GLU A 202 23.68 2.27 -11.40
CA GLU A 202 25.11 2.46 -11.71
C GLU A 202 25.39 3.84 -12.32
N THR A 203 25.14 4.89 -11.53
CA THR A 203 25.36 6.28 -11.88
C THR A 203 25.76 7.07 -10.65
N GLU A 204 26.69 8.02 -10.82
CA GLU A 204 27.12 8.90 -9.74
C GLU A 204 26.01 9.86 -9.32
N HIS A 205 25.24 10.34 -10.30
CA HIS A 205 24.10 11.22 -10.13
C HIS A 205 22.98 10.81 -11.08
N GLY A 206 21.78 10.65 -10.55
CA GLY A 206 20.58 10.37 -11.32
C GLY A 206 19.33 10.81 -10.58
N PHE A 207 18.23 10.84 -11.31
CA PHE A 207 16.89 11.10 -10.79
C PHE A 207 15.90 10.17 -11.48
N GLN A 208 14.70 10.08 -10.92
CA GLN A 208 13.62 9.33 -11.53
C GLN A 208 12.29 10.04 -11.39
N VAL A 209 11.42 9.77 -12.36
CA VAL A 209 10.04 10.21 -12.38
C VAL A 209 9.17 8.97 -12.42
N HIS A 210 8.29 8.81 -11.43
CA HIS A 210 7.28 7.77 -11.44
C HIS A 210 6.01 8.35 -12.03
N VAL A 211 5.39 7.64 -12.97
CA VAL A 211 4.15 8.06 -13.62
C VAL A 211 3.12 6.95 -13.45
N GLY A 212 2.02 7.27 -12.78
CA GLY A 212 0.94 6.32 -12.52
C GLY A 212 -0.42 6.89 -12.89
N PRO A 213 -1.37 6.06 -13.34
CA PRO A 213 -2.75 6.48 -13.45
C PRO A 213 -3.38 6.57 -12.05
N MET A 214 -4.08 7.67 -11.78
CA MET A 214 -4.87 7.84 -10.56
C MET A 214 -6.16 7.03 -10.56
N PHE A 215 -6.56 6.53 -11.72
CA PHE A 215 -7.70 5.65 -11.88
C PHE A 215 -7.33 4.51 -12.80
N SER A 216 -7.21 3.31 -12.24
CA SER A 216 -7.04 2.08 -13.01
C SER A 216 -8.42 1.49 -13.32
N ASP A 217 -8.64 1.09 -14.57
CA ASP A 217 -9.78 0.29 -15.02
C ASP A 217 -9.59 -1.22 -14.76
N ALA A 218 -8.39 -1.58 -14.30
CA ALA A 218 -8.01 -2.93 -13.99
C ALA A 218 -8.65 -3.36 -12.65
N ARG A 219 -9.20 -4.58 -12.63
CA ARG A 219 -9.88 -5.16 -11.46
C ARG A 219 -9.29 -6.53 -11.17
N GLY A 220 -8.84 -6.72 -9.94
CA GLY A 220 -8.38 -8.00 -9.43
C GLY A 220 -9.37 -8.59 -8.42
N SER A 221 -9.04 -9.78 -7.95
CA SER A 221 -9.75 -10.42 -6.84
C SER A 221 -8.77 -11.10 -5.89
N LEU A 222 -9.24 -11.35 -4.68
CA LEU A 222 -8.53 -11.96 -3.57
C LEU A 222 -9.41 -13.06 -2.98
N LYS A 223 -8.94 -14.30 -3.08
CA LYS A 223 -9.66 -15.47 -2.57
C LYS A 223 -8.80 -16.31 -1.64
N ILE A 224 -9.38 -16.81 -0.58
CA ILE A 224 -8.68 -17.77 0.30
C ILE A 224 -8.45 -19.08 -0.43
N ARG A 225 -7.33 -19.74 -0.14
CA ARG A 225 -6.92 -21.01 -0.76
C ARG A 225 -7.21 -22.22 0.11
N SER A 226 -7.27 -22.00 1.42
CA SER A 226 -7.59 -22.97 2.44
C SER A 226 -8.24 -22.26 3.63
N ASN A 227 -8.60 -23.04 4.65
CA ASN A 227 -9.04 -22.54 5.95
C ASN A 227 -7.87 -22.22 6.92
N ASP A 228 -6.61 -22.32 6.49
CA ASP A 228 -5.48 -21.87 7.33
C ASP A 228 -5.35 -20.34 7.23
N PRO A 229 -5.58 -19.59 8.33
CA PRO A 229 -5.47 -18.15 8.31
C PRO A 229 -4.04 -17.64 8.02
N LYS A 230 -3.01 -18.51 8.11
CA LYS A 230 -1.63 -18.15 7.78
C LYS A 230 -1.29 -18.33 6.31
N GLU A 231 -2.10 -19.07 5.55
CA GLU A 231 -1.86 -19.21 4.12
C GLU A 231 -2.22 -17.89 3.43
N HIS A 232 -1.34 -17.42 2.55
CA HIS A 232 -1.61 -16.22 1.79
C HIS A 232 -2.75 -16.47 0.79
N PRO A 233 -3.73 -15.56 0.69
CA PRO A 233 -4.81 -15.71 -0.26
C PRO A 233 -4.26 -15.63 -1.69
N SER A 234 -4.92 -16.31 -2.63
CA SER A 234 -4.63 -16.10 -4.04
C SER A 234 -5.04 -14.69 -4.43
N LYS A 235 -4.20 -14.06 -5.25
CA LYS A 235 -4.49 -12.78 -5.89
C LYS A 235 -4.57 -13.05 -7.38
N LEU A 236 -5.76 -12.95 -7.95
CA LEU A 236 -5.90 -13.09 -9.39
C LEU A 236 -5.43 -11.79 -10.07
N PRO A 237 -4.73 -11.90 -11.22
CA PRO A 237 -4.21 -10.74 -11.92
C PRO A 237 -5.34 -9.77 -12.29
N PHE A 238 -5.01 -8.48 -12.34
CA PHE A 238 -5.97 -7.47 -12.73
C PHE A 238 -6.40 -7.70 -14.20
N HIS A 239 -7.68 -7.92 -14.43
CA HIS A 239 -8.28 -8.00 -15.75
C HIS A 239 -8.90 -6.65 -16.11
N ARG A 240 -8.84 -6.28 -17.39
CA ARG A 240 -9.37 -5.01 -17.88
C ARG A 240 -10.88 -5.13 -18.09
N SER A 241 -11.65 -4.20 -17.53
CA SER A 241 -13.12 -4.20 -17.64
C SER A 241 -13.66 -3.33 -18.79
N GLY A 242 -12.80 -2.78 -19.66
CA GLY A 242 -13.20 -1.92 -20.78
C GLY A 242 -12.05 -1.43 -21.68
N PRO A 243 -12.34 -0.56 -22.68
CA PRO A 243 -11.32 0.01 -23.57
C PRO A 243 -10.37 0.97 -22.82
N PRO A 244 -9.11 1.13 -23.29
CA PRO A 244 -8.13 2.00 -22.67
C PRO A 244 -8.62 3.44 -22.55
N ARG A 245 -8.65 3.98 -21.32
CA ARG A 245 -8.88 5.42 -21.08
C ARG A 245 -7.62 6.27 -21.27
N MET A 246 -6.48 5.67 -21.60
CA MET A 246 -5.23 6.36 -21.93
C MET A 246 -4.85 6.12 -23.39
N VAL A 247 -4.52 7.19 -24.12
CA VAL A 247 -3.88 7.12 -25.44
C VAL A 247 -2.38 6.82 -25.22
N GLY A 248 -1.86 5.77 -25.86
CA GLY A 248 -0.44 5.40 -25.79
C GLY A 248 -0.10 4.19 -24.90
N SER A 249 -1.06 3.61 -24.16
CA SER A 249 -0.84 2.32 -23.49
C SER A 249 -0.86 1.17 -24.50
N ARG A 250 0.25 0.97 -25.23
CA ARG A 250 0.47 -0.30 -25.93
C ARG A 250 0.50 -1.41 -24.87
N THR A 251 -0.34 -2.41 -25.07
CA THR A 251 -0.43 -3.69 -24.35
C THR A 251 0.73 -3.96 -23.40
N CYS A 252 0.50 -3.84 -22.09
CA CYS A 252 1.33 -4.56 -21.13
C CYS A 252 0.75 -5.97 -21.05
N ASP A 253 1.30 -6.90 -21.84
CA ASP A 253 0.95 -8.33 -21.73
C ASP A 253 1.43 -8.82 -20.35
N THR A 254 0.48 -9.07 -19.46
CA THR A 254 0.75 -9.50 -18.08
C THR A 254 1.33 -10.91 -18.01
N ARG A 255 1.46 -11.62 -19.16
CA ARG A 255 2.12 -12.94 -19.24
C ARG A 255 3.58 -12.97 -18.82
N HIS A 256 4.26 -11.83 -18.66
CA HIS A 256 5.62 -11.76 -18.13
C HIS A 256 5.75 -11.16 -16.72
N TYR A 257 4.64 -10.80 -16.07
CA TYR A 257 4.64 -10.26 -14.71
C TYR A 257 4.54 -11.32 -13.60
N GLY A 258 4.48 -12.61 -13.95
CA GLY A 258 4.29 -13.71 -13.01
C GLY A 258 5.53 -14.19 -12.23
N SER A 259 6.74 -13.68 -12.49
CA SER A 259 7.97 -14.28 -11.90
C SER A 259 8.60 -13.53 -10.73
N ALA A 260 8.00 -12.43 -10.23
CA ALA A 260 8.67 -11.56 -9.24
C ALA A 260 7.96 -11.44 -7.89
N VAL A 261 6.90 -12.21 -7.65
CA VAL A 261 6.24 -12.31 -6.31
C VAL A 261 6.63 -13.60 -5.58
N ASP A 262 7.43 -14.46 -6.20
CA ASP A 262 7.83 -15.76 -5.66
C ASP A 262 9.36 -15.87 -5.62
N ARG A 263 9.98 -15.18 -4.64
CA ARG A 263 11.34 -15.45 -4.10
C ARG A 263 11.70 -14.40 -3.04
N SER A 264 11.10 -14.55 -1.86
CA SER A 264 11.73 -14.15 -0.59
C SER A 264 10.98 -14.83 0.56
N LEU A 265 11.18 -16.14 0.65
CA LEU A 265 11.28 -16.83 1.94
C LEU A 265 12.76 -16.84 2.34
#